data_AF-A0A517QYV5-F1
#
_entry.id   AF-A0A517QYV5-F1
#
_cell.length_a   1.000
_cell.length_b   1.000
_cell.length_c   1.000
_cell.angle_alpha   90.00
_cell.angle_beta   90.00
_cell.angle_gamma   90.00
#
_symmetry.space_group_name_H-M   'P 1'
#
loop_
_entity.id
_entity.type
_entity.pdbx_description
1 polymer ?
#
loop_
_entity_poly.entity_id
_entity_poly.type
_entity_poly.pdbx_seq_one_letter_code
_entity_poly.pdbx_strand_id
1 'polypeptide(L)' 'MSTDLEEYVQRKVDSGEYASREEVTEAALNLLKDVEGYHEFRREVGSRIAAADRGELTAFDVDSIKAQLTREWVQP' A
#
# COMPACT_ATOMS: atom_id res chain seq x y z
N MET A 1 -21.24 14.76 -6.78
CA MET A 1 -19.88 14.64 -7.36
C MET A 1 -19.72 15.77 -8.38
N SER A 2 -18.61 15.90 -9.10
CA SER A 2 -18.62 16.79 -10.29
C SER A 2 -19.47 16.14 -11.40
N THR A 3 -20.07 16.94 -12.28
CA THR A 3 -20.89 16.44 -13.39
C THR A 3 -20.11 15.44 -14.26
N ASP A 4 -18.85 15.75 -14.60
CA ASP A 4 -17.98 14.86 -15.37
C ASP A 4 -17.75 13.50 -14.69
N LEU A 5 -17.64 13.47 -13.37
CA LEU A 5 -17.43 12.23 -12.61
C LEU A 5 -18.72 11.41 -12.56
N GLU A 6 -19.88 12.05 -12.46
CA GLU A 6 -21.17 11.36 -12.49
C GLU A 6 -21.43 10.72 -13.85
N GLU A 7 -21.13 11.42 -14.95
CA GLU A 7 -21.22 10.87 -16.30
C GLU A 7 -20.24 9.73 -16.53
N TYR A 8 -19.03 9.82 -15.98
CA TYR A 8 -18.06 8.72 -16.03
C TYR A 8 -18.56 7.48 -15.29
N VAL A 9 -19.02 7.64 -14.05
CA VAL A 9 -19.58 6.54 -13.24
C VAL A 9 -20.80 5.94 -13.94
N GLN A 10 -21.68 6.76 -14.50
CA GLN A 10 -22.87 6.28 -15.20
C GLN A 10 -22.50 5.44 -16.44
N ARG A 11 -21.53 5.89 -17.26
CA ARG A 11 -21.05 5.11 -18.41
C ARG A 11 -20.48 3.75 -18.03
N LYS A 12 -19.84 3.64 -16.88
CA LYS A 12 -19.28 2.38 -16.35
C LYS A 12 -20.36 1.39 -15.92
N VAL A 13 -21.50 1.88 -15.44
CA VAL A 13 -22.66 1.05 -15.13
C VAL A 13 -23.41 0.68 -16.41
N ASP A 14 -23.63 1.65 -17.31
CA ASP A 14 -24.36 1.44 -18.56
C ASP A 14 -23.64 0.45 -19.51
N SER A 15 -22.30 0.36 -19.43
CA SER A 15 -21.52 -0.62 -20.18
C SER A 15 -21.61 -2.04 -19.62
N GLY A 16 -22.18 -2.22 -18.42
CA GLY A 16 -22.20 -3.49 -17.69
C GLY A 16 -20.85 -3.88 -17.08
N GLU A 17 -19.87 -2.97 -17.06
CA GLU A 17 -18.57 -3.21 -16.40
C GLU A 17 -18.72 -3.27 -14.88
N TYR A 18 -19.70 -2.56 -14.33
CA TYR A 18 -20.11 -2.59 -12.93
C TYR A 18 -21.62 -2.70 -12.81
N ALA A 19 -22.11 -3.43 -11.82
CA ALA A 19 -23.54 -3.63 -11.57
C ALA A 19 -24.21 -2.39 -10.94
N SER A 20 -23.45 -1.51 -10.30
CA SER A 20 -23.99 -0.31 -9.65
C SER A 20 -22.96 0.81 -9.50
N ARG A 21 -23.46 2.02 -9.22
CA ARG A 21 -22.63 3.19 -8.90
C ARG A 21 -21.83 3.00 -7.60
N GLU A 22 -22.40 2.25 -6.65
CA GLU A 22 -21.75 1.92 -5.37
C GLU A 22 -20.52 1.04 -5.62
N GLU A 23 -20.66 0.01 -6.45
CA GLU A 23 -19.55 -0.87 -6.83
C GLU A 23 -18.41 -0.12 -7.53
N VAL A 24 -18.73 0.84 -8.41
CA VAL A 24 -17.72 1.74 -9.03
C VAL A 24 -16.97 2.54 -7.98
N THR A 25 -17.68 3.01 -6.95
CA THR A 25 -17.10 3.82 -5.87
C THR A 25 -16.18 2.98 -4.98
N GLU A 26 -16.61 1.78 -4.59
CA GLU A 26 -15.80 0.84 -3.83
C GLU A 26 -14.52 0.45 -4.60
N ALA A 27 -14.65 0.16 -5.90
CA ALA A 27 -13.51 -0.15 -6.75
C ALA A 27 -12.51 1.02 -6.83
N ALA A 28 -13.01 2.25 -6.96
CA ALA A 28 -12.17 3.45 -6.99
C ALA A 28 -11.42 3.66 -5.66
N LEU A 29 -12.08 3.44 -4.53
CA LEU A 29 -11.46 3.57 -3.20
C LEU A 29 -10.41 2.48 -2.95
N ASN A 30 -10.66 1.25 -3.38
CA ASN A 30 -9.68 0.17 -3.29
C ASN A 30 -8.44 0.48 -4.14
N LEU A 31 -8.63 0.98 -5.37
CA LEU A 31 -7.51 1.41 -6.20
C LEU A 31 -6.71 2.55 -5.58
N LEU A 32 -7.38 3.52 -4.94
CA LEU A 32 -6.71 4.61 -4.24
C LEU A 32 -5.85 4.06 -3.09
N LYS A 33 -6.39 3.14 -2.29
CA LYS A 33 -5.67 2.49 -1.20
C LYS A 33 -4.43 1.75 -1.70
N ASP A 34 -4.53 1.06 -2.83
CA ASP A 34 -3.39 0.35 -3.43
C ASP A 34 -2.29 1.32 -3.87
N VAL A 35 -2.68 2.44 -4.48
CA VAL A 35 -1.74 3.50 -4.90
C VAL A 35 -1.07 4.15 -3.69
N GLU A 36 -1.82 4.42 -2.63
CA GLU A 36 -1.28 4.95 -1.37
C GLU A 36 -0.25 4.01 -0.75
N GLY A 37 -0.56 2.70 -0.70
CA GLY A 37 0.36 1.67 -0.23
C GLY A 37 1.63 1.58 -1.09
N TYR A 38 1.51 1.72 -2.40
CA TYR A 38 2.66 1.75 -3.30
C TYR A 38 3.56 2.98 -3.04
N HIS A 39 2.97 4.16 -2.83
CA HIS A 39 3.74 5.36 -2.51
C HIS A 39 4.46 5.26 -1.17
N GLU A 40 3.81 4.69 -0.17
CA GLU A 40 4.41 4.42 1.13
C GLU A 40 5.60 3.46 1.01
N PHE A 41 5.40 2.32 0.34
CA PHE A 41 6.46 1.35 0.09
C PHE A 41 7.65 1.99 -0.65
N ARG A 42 7.38 2.80 -1.68
CA ARG A 42 8.43 3.50 -2.43
C ARG A 42 9.21 4.48 -1.55
N ARG A 43 8.55 5.20 -0.65
CA ARG A 43 9.22 6.08 0.33
C ARG A 43 10.09 5.28 1.29
N GLU A 44 9.59 4.17 1.80
CA GLU A 44 10.32 3.30 2.71
C GLU A 44 11.59 2.72 2.05
N VAL A 45 11.45 2.16 0.86
CA VAL A 45 12.57 1.62 0.08
C VAL A 45 13.61 2.70 -0.19
N GLY A 46 13.18 3.89 -0.62
CA GLY A 46 14.08 5.03 -0.85
C GLY A 46 14.85 5.44 0.40
N SER A 47 14.19 5.47 1.56
CA SER A 47 14.82 5.76 2.84
C SER A 47 15.88 4.70 3.22
N ARG A 48 15.56 3.41 3.04
CA ARG A 48 16.47 2.30 3.32
C ARG A 48 17.70 2.30 2.40
N ILE A 49 17.52 2.60 1.11
CA ILE A 49 18.63 2.77 0.15
C ILE A 49 19.52 3.94 0.58
N ALA A 50 18.93 5.08 0.93
CA ALA A 50 19.71 6.24 1.36
C ALA A 50 20.50 5.97 2.65
N ALA A 51 19.96 5.18 3.58
CA ALA A 51 20.69 4.70 4.76
C ALA A 51 21.86 3.80 4.38
N ALA A 52 21.68 2.92 3.38
CA ALA A 52 22.75 2.09 2.83
C ALA A 52 23.88 2.92 2.22
N ASP A 53 23.54 3.93 1.43
CA ASP A 53 24.52 4.84 0.82
C ASP A 53 25.32 5.63 1.86
N ARG A 54 24.72 5.90 3.04
CA ARG A 54 25.40 6.54 4.18
C ARG A 54 26.19 5.56 5.06
N GLY A 55 26.17 4.26 4.77
CA GLY A 55 26.83 3.25 5.58
C GLY A 55 26.14 2.97 6.93
N GLU A 56 24.85 3.28 7.04
CA GLU A 56 24.05 3.08 8.27
C GLU A 56 23.46 1.67 8.39
N LEU A 57 23.83 0.75 7.49
CA LEU A 57 23.40 -0.65 7.59
C LEU A 57 24.22 -1.40 8.63
N THR A 58 23.55 -2.24 9.40
CA THR A 58 24.19 -3.24 10.24
C THR A 58 24.47 -4.51 9.45
N ALA A 59 25.49 -5.27 9.86
CA ALA A 59 25.73 -6.58 9.29
C ALA A 59 24.53 -7.51 9.54
N PHE A 60 24.16 -8.28 8.53
CA PHE A 60 23.07 -9.25 8.65
C PHE A 60 23.50 -10.41 9.55
N ASP A 61 22.88 -10.52 10.73
CA ASP A 61 23.09 -11.59 11.71
C ASP A 61 21.76 -12.30 12.00
N VAL A 62 21.56 -13.43 11.34
CA VAL A 62 20.32 -14.20 11.43
C VAL A 62 20.10 -14.80 12.82
N ASP A 63 21.15 -15.11 13.58
CA ASP A 63 21.04 -15.76 14.87
C ASP A 63 20.61 -14.75 15.94
N SER A 64 21.19 -13.55 15.91
CA SER A 64 20.76 -12.43 16.76
C SER A 64 19.31 -12.02 16.49
N ILE A 65 18.90 -11.93 15.21
CA ILE A 65 17.52 -11.61 14.82
C ILE A 65 16.52 -12.65 15.37
N LYS A 66 16.82 -13.95 15.22
CA LYS A 66 15.96 -15.02 15.78
C LYS A 66 15.86 -14.95 17.30
N ALA A 67 16.98 -14.69 17.97
CA ALA A 67 17.01 -14.57 19.43
C ALA A 67 16.25 -13.34 19.95
N GLN A 68 16.19 -12.25 19.16
CA GLN A 68 15.36 -11.09 19.46
C GLN A 68 13.87 -11.38 19.27
N LEU A 69 13.47 -11.91 18.11
CA LEU A 69 12.06 -12.23 17.82
C LEU A 69 11.49 -13.23 18.85
N THR A 70 12.26 -14.24 19.23
CA THR A 70 11.84 -15.21 20.26
C THR A 70 11.61 -14.54 21.61
N ARG A 71 12.37 -13.48 21.96
CA ARG A 71 12.16 -12.73 23.20
C ARG A 71 10.92 -11.85 23.14
N GLU A 72 10.69 -11.18 22.01
CA GLU A 72 9.53 -10.30 21.80
C GLU A 72 8.21 -11.09 21.78
N TRP A 73 8.20 -12.31 21.24
CA TRP A 73 6.99 -13.15 21.18
C TRP A 73 6.63 -13.85 22.50
N VAL A 74 7.55 -13.89 23.46
CA VAL A 74 7.37 -14.56 24.76
C VAL A 74 6.92 -13.57 25.85
N GLN A 75 6.95 -12.26 25.60
CA GLN A 75 6.36 -11.26 26.49
C GLN A 75 5.15 -10.58 25.83
N PRO A 76 3.93 -10.75 26.37
CA PRO A 76 2.73 -10.06 25.89
C PRO A 76 2.74 -8.56 26.18
#